data_AF-A0A3R9YK75-F1
#
_entry.id   AF-A0A3R9YK75-F1
#
_cell.length_a   1.000
_cell.length_b   1.000
_cell.length_c   1.000
_cell.angle_alpha   90.00
_cell.angle_beta   90.00
_cell.angle_gamma   90.00
#
_symmetry.space_group_name_H-M   'P 1'
#
loop_
_entity.id
_entity.type
_entity.pdbx_description
1 polymer ?
#
loop_
_entity_poly.entity_id
_entity_poly.type
_entity_poly.pdbx_seq_one_letter_code
_entity_poly.pdbx_strand_id
1 'polypeptide(L)' 'MRCPSCSEPLSMSERQGIEIDYCPSCRGVWLDRGELDKIIERSAATAPAAAVPVAAAPSPLGPSPRHHKRRKSFLEELFD' A
#
# COMPACT_ATOMS: atom_id res chain seq x y z
N MET A 1 -6.52 25.41 -15.20
CA MET A 1 -7.39 25.47 -14.00
C MET A 1 -6.54 25.69 -12.75
N ARG A 2 -7.07 26.32 -11.68
CA ARG A 2 -6.33 26.54 -10.43
C ARG A 2 -6.79 25.56 -9.36
N CYS A 3 -5.85 25.14 -8.52
CA CYS A 3 -6.12 24.37 -7.32
C CYS A 3 -6.94 25.22 -6.31
N PRO A 4 -8.13 24.82 -5.85
CA PRO A 4 -8.87 25.51 -4.79
C PRO A 4 -8.25 25.34 -3.40
N SER A 5 -7.25 24.47 -3.22
CA SER A 5 -6.55 24.32 -1.93
C SER A 5 -5.33 25.25 -1.81
N CYS A 6 -4.55 25.44 -2.88
CA CYS A 6 -3.33 26.28 -2.84
C CYS A 6 -3.23 27.32 -3.96
N SER A 7 -4.26 27.46 -4.81
CA SER A 7 -4.35 28.43 -5.92
C SER A 7 -3.32 28.30 -7.05
N GLU A 8 -2.43 27.31 -6.99
CA GLU A 8 -1.44 27.00 -8.02
C GLU A 8 -2.06 26.40 -9.29
N PRO A 9 -1.43 26.60 -10.47
CA PRO A 9 -1.91 26.01 -11.72
C PRO A 9 -1.75 24.50 -11.69
N LEU A 10 -2.75 23.84 -12.25
CA LEU A 10 -2.76 22.39 -12.40
C LEU A 10 -1.88 21.93 -13.56
N SER A 11 -1.25 20.78 -13.38
CA SER A 11 -0.45 20.11 -14.40
C SER A 11 -1.19 18.87 -14.88
N MET A 12 -1.33 18.74 -16.19
CA MET A 12 -1.93 17.57 -16.82
C MET A 12 -0.93 16.42 -16.88
N SER A 13 -1.40 15.22 -16.57
CA SER A 13 -0.65 13.97 -16.72
C SER A 13 -1.58 12.86 -17.18
N GLU A 14 -1.11 12.02 -18.09
CA GLU A 14 -1.82 10.80 -18.46
C GLU A 14 -1.27 9.61 -17.67
N ARG A 15 -2.15 8.82 -17.07
CA ARG A 15 -1.78 7.55 -16.42
C ARG A 15 -2.72 6.45 -16.85
N GLN A 16 -2.15 5.40 -17.44
CA GLN A 16 -2.93 4.24 -17.89
C GLN A 16 -4.10 4.68 -18.78
N GLY A 17 -3.86 5.56 -19.77
CA GLY A 17 -4.87 6.02 -20.71
C GLY A 17 -5.97 6.91 -20.10
N ILE A 18 -5.75 7.44 -18.88
CA ILE A 18 -6.68 8.33 -18.19
C ILE A 18 -5.97 9.66 -17.97
N GLU A 19 -6.61 10.74 -18.42
CA GLU A 19 -6.14 12.10 -18.22
C GLU A 19 -6.41 12.51 -16.77
N ILE A 20 -5.42 13.10 -16.12
CA ILE A 20 -5.48 13.47 -14.71
C ILE A 20 -4.83 14.84 -14.52
N ASP A 21 -5.56 15.76 -13.89
CA ASP A 21 -5.02 17.02 -13.44
C ASP A 21 -4.49 16.90 -12.01
N TYR A 22 -3.20 17.14 -11.81
CA TYR A 22 -2.58 17.09 -10.48
C TYR A 22 -1.89 18.41 -10.13
N CYS A 23 -1.95 18.77 -8.86
CA CYS A 23 -1.27 19.95 -8.33
C CYS A 23 0.14 19.56 -7.84
N PRO A 24 1.22 20.14 -8.38
CA PRO A 24 2.58 19.81 -7.95
C PRO A 24 2.89 20.27 -6.52
N SER A 25 2.20 21.31 -6.04
CA SER A 25 2.46 21.91 -4.72
C SER A 25 1.79 21.17 -3.58
N CYS A 26 0.49 20.88 -3.69
CA CYS A 26 -0.26 20.18 -2.63
C CYS A 26 -0.47 18.68 -2.88
N ARG A 27 -0.11 18.19 -4.08
CA ARG A 27 -0.36 16.80 -4.52
C ARG A 27 -1.84 16.42 -4.61
N GLY A 28 -2.74 17.40 -4.67
CA GLY A 28 -4.16 17.18 -4.95
C GLY A 28 -4.38 16.70 -6.39
N VAL A 29 -5.40 15.88 -6.59
CA VAL A 29 -5.77 15.31 -7.89
C VAL A 29 -7.21 15.71 -8.22
N TRP A 30 -7.44 16.26 -9.41
CA TRP A 30 -8.75 16.53 -9.99
C TRP A 30 -9.05 15.55 -11.11
N LEU A 31 -10.27 15.04 -11.06
CA LEU A 31 -10.85 14.10 -12.00
C LEU A 31 -12.25 14.57 -12.36
N ASP A 32 -12.62 14.40 -13.61
CA ASP A 32 -13.97 14.64 -14.06
C ASP A 32 -14.92 13.51 -13.66
N ARG A 33 -16.22 13.80 -13.73
CA ARG A 33 -17.26 12.82 -13.42
C ARG A 33 -17.23 11.69 -14.47
N GLY A 34 -16.92 10.48 -14.03
CA GLY A 34 -16.76 9.29 -14.87
C GLY A 34 -15.32 8.91 -15.19
N GLU A 35 -14.32 9.76 -14.90
CA GLU A 35 -12.91 9.37 -14.96
C GLU A 35 -12.51 8.52 -13.74
N LEU A 36 -13.03 8.87 -12.57
CA LEU A 36 -12.82 8.11 -11.34
C LEU A 36 -13.23 6.64 -11.49
N ASP A 37 -14.38 6.39 -12.14
CA ASP A 37 -14.89 5.04 -12.35
C ASP A 37 -13.94 4.21 -13.23
N LYS A 38 -13.38 4.82 -14.28
CA LYS A 38 -12.38 4.19 -15.16
C LYS A 38 -11.09 3.85 -14.41
N ILE A 39 -10.64 4.73 -13.50
CA ILE A 39 -9.45 4.48 -12.68
C ILE A 39 -9.67 3.28 -11.76
N ILE A 40 -10.84 3.20 -11.11
CA ILE A 40 -11.18 2.10 -10.20
C ILE A 40 -11.14 0.76 -10.95
N GLU A 41 -11.82 0.67 -12.09
CA GLU A 41 -11.88 -0.56 -12.90
C GLU A 41 -10.49 -1.03 -13.36
N ARG A 42 -9.65 -0.10 -13.85
CA ARG A 42 -8.31 -0.44 -14.35
C ARG A 42 -7.30 -0.77 -13.25
N SER A 43 -7.44 -0.14 -12.07
CA SER A 43 -6.58 -0.42 -10.92
C SER A 43 -6.78 -1.85 -10.39
N ALA A 44 -8.01 -2.36 -10.41
CA ALA A 44 -8.32 -3.73 -9.98
C ALA A 44 -7.76 -4.79 -10.94
N ALA A 45 -7.76 -4.51 -12.24
CA ALA A 45 -7.27 -5.43 -13.26
C ALA A 45 -5.73 -5.56 -13.30
N THR A 46 -5.00 -4.57 -12.76
CA THR A 46 -3.52 -4.52 -12.83
C THR A 46 -2.85 -5.06 -11.57
N ALA A 47 -3.59 -5.39 -10.51
CA ALA A 47 -3.04 -6.14 -9.40
C ALA A 47 -2.72 -7.57 -9.90
N PRO A 48 -1.44 -8.00 -9.94
CA PRO A 48 -1.20 -9.42 -10.13
C PRO A 48 -1.91 -10.12 -8.99
N ALA A 49 -2.89 -10.96 -9.32
CA ALA A 49 -3.40 -11.92 -8.37
C ALA A 49 -2.18 -12.70 -7.89
N ALA A 50 -1.69 -12.37 -6.70
CA ALA A 50 -0.63 -13.10 -6.06
C ALA A 50 -1.20 -14.50 -5.81
N ALA A 51 -1.02 -15.36 -6.80
CA ALA A 51 -1.23 -16.79 -6.68
C ALA A 51 -0.20 -17.24 -5.66
N VAL A 52 -0.59 -17.23 -4.38
CA VAL A 52 0.10 -17.95 -3.33
C VAL A 52 0.12 -19.42 -3.76
N PRO A 53 1.29 -20.02 -4.08
CA PRO A 53 1.32 -21.44 -4.35
C PRO A 53 1.05 -22.14 -3.02
N VAL A 54 -0.15 -22.70 -2.87
CA VAL A 54 -0.48 -23.56 -1.73
C VAL A 54 0.20 -24.92 -1.98
N ALA A 55 1.49 -25.00 -1.66
CA ALA A 55 2.23 -26.26 -1.67
C ALA A 55 1.98 -26.99 -0.35
N ALA A 56 1.19 -28.06 -0.42
CA ALA A 56 0.89 -28.97 0.68
C ALA A 56 2.00 -30.03 0.87
N ALA A 57 2.44 -30.26 2.13
CA ALA A 57 2.54 -31.59 2.79
C ALA A 57 3.47 -31.57 4.04
N PRO A 58 3.25 -32.47 5.03
CA PRO A 58 3.75 -32.35 6.41
C PRO A 58 5.08 -33.10 6.66
N SER A 59 5.91 -32.60 7.57
CA SER A 59 7.10 -33.33 8.06
C SER A 59 6.81 -34.02 9.40
N PRO A 60 7.21 -35.29 9.60
CA PRO A 60 6.98 -36.02 10.85
C PRO A 60 8.04 -35.69 11.92
N LEU A 61 7.54 -35.46 13.13
CA LEU A 61 8.13 -35.68 14.47
C LEU A 61 9.67 -35.75 14.63
N GLY A 62 10.19 -34.82 15.43
CA GLY A 62 11.35 -35.03 16.30
C GLY A 62 11.18 -34.28 17.62
N PRO A 63 11.42 -34.88 18.79
CA PRO A 63 11.34 -34.15 20.07
C PRO A 63 12.68 -33.45 20.37
N SER A 64 12.65 -32.19 20.78
CA SER A 64 13.82 -31.54 21.39
C SER A 64 13.42 -30.49 22.44
N PRO A 65 14.28 -30.26 23.44
CA PRO A 65 13.87 -30.14 24.83
C PRO A 65 13.38 -28.75 25.22
N ARG A 66 12.52 -28.73 26.25
CA ARG A 66 12.03 -27.52 26.91
C ARG A 66 13.20 -26.77 27.57
N HIS A 67 13.57 -25.61 27.01
CA HIS A 67 14.37 -24.63 27.75
C HIS A 67 13.46 -23.60 28.42
N HIS A 68 13.11 -23.86 29.68
CA HIS A 68 12.70 -22.79 30.58
C HIS A 68 13.91 -21.89 30.85
N LYS A 69 13.98 -20.71 30.20
CA LYS A 69 14.82 -19.62 30.71
C LYS A 69 13.96 -18.45 31.16
N ARG A 70 13.70 -18.54 32.46
CA ARG A 70 13.23 -17.57 33.43
C ARG A 70 13.60 -16.10 33.11
N ARG A 71 12.56 -15.28 32.95
CA ARG A 71 12.33 -13.90 33.44
C ARG A 71 13.58 -13.05 33.75
N LYS A 72 13.68 -11.90 33.07
CA LYS A 72 13.95 -10.53 33.57
C LYS A 72 14.93 -9.79 32.64
N SER A 73 14.39 -8.98 31.73
CA SER A 73 15.12 -7.84 31.14
C SER A 73 14.23 -6.88 30.33
N PHE A 74 12.90 -6.97 30.41
CA PHE A 74 11.97 -6.06 29.71
C PHE A 74 11.82 -4.68 30.37
N LEU A 75 12.42 -4.45 31.55
CA LEU A 75 12.22 -3.21 32.33
C LEU A 75 13.48 -2.34 32.44
N GLU A 76 14.58 -2.68 31.78
CA GLU A 76 15.85 -1.94 31.90
C GLU A 76 16.26 -1.21 30.60
N GLU A 77 15.61 -1.47 29.46
CA GLU A 77 15.82 -0.73 28.19
C GLU A 77 14.74 0.35 27.92
N LEU A 78 13.77 0.53 28.82
CA LEU A 78 12.76 1.60 28.71
C LEU A 78 13.18 2.90 29.42
N PHE A 79 14.29 2.86 30.17
CA PHE A 79 14.84 3.99 30.93
C PHE A 79 16.32 4.25 30.59
N ASP A 80 16.71 4.06 29.32
CA ASP A 80 17.81 4.81 28.70
C ASP A 80 17.29 5.56 27.46
#